data_AF-A0A534KZJ3-F1
#
_entry.id   AF-A0A534KZJ3-F1
#
_cell.length_a   1.000
_cell.length_b   1.000
_cell.length_c   1.000
_cell.angle_alpha   90.00
_cell.angle_beta   90.00
_cell.angle_gamma   90.00
#
_symmetry.space_group_name_H-M   'P 1'
#
loop_
_entity.id
_entity.type
_entity.pdbx_description
1 polymer ?
#
loop_
_entity_poly.entity_id
_entity_poly.type
_entity_poly.pdbx_seq_one_letter_code
_entity_poly.pdbx_strand_id
1 'polypeptide(L)'
;VWLNVNDNAGTSVQSAVLFVNVAPAVVNLTVTPPTRFVEDSTGISVNFTASVTGGTPPYTYRWDFGDGGQSDAPNPTHAYATTGAYRVSVTVTDAQGQSVTRTFEFVVPL
;
A
#
# COMPACT_ATOMS: atom_id res chain seq x y z
N VAL A 1 -12.01 20.63 16.58
CA VAL A 1 -13.05 21.14 17.51
C VAL A 1 -12.34 21.68 18.73
N TRP A 2 -12.65 22.90 19.16
CA TRP A 2 -12.08 23.53 20.35
C TRP A 2 -13.06 23.37 21.51
N LEU A 3 -12.58 22.98 22.69
CA LEU A 3 -13.33 23.18 23.94
C LEU A 3 -12.77 24.44 24.60
N ASN A 4 -13.62 25.46 24.73
CA ASN A 4 -13.27 26.66 25.48
C ASN A 4 -13.77 26.45 26.91
N VAL A 5 -12.85 26.33 27.87
CA VAL A 5 -13.20 26.37 29.29
C VAL A 5 -12.90 27.78 29.79
N ASN A 6 -13.96 28.50 30.15
CA ASN A 6 -13.89 29.86 30.66
C ASN A 6 -13.99 29.83 32.19
N ASP A 7 -13.05 30.46 32.87
CA ASP A 7 -13.19 30.88 34.27
C ASP A 7 -13.85 32.28 34.31
N ASN A 8 -14.63 32.55 35.36
CA ASN A 8 -15.23 33.85 35.69
C ASN A 8 -14.20 34.99 35.88
N ALA A 9 -12.91 34.69 35.97
CA ALA A 9 -11.81 35.65 35.97
C ALA A 9 -11.29 36.05 34.56
N GLY A 10 -11.88 35.53 33.47
CA GLY A 10 -11.54 35.93 32.09
C GLY A 10 -10.30 35.25 31.50
N THR A 11 -9.67 34.32 32.21
CA THR A 11 -8.56 33.52 31.69
C THR A 11 -9.12 32.35 30.87
N SER A 12 -8.86 32.33 29.55
CA SER A 12 -9.16 31.20 28.67
C SER A 12 -7.90 30.38 28.43
N VAL A 13 -7.95 29.08 28.68
CA VAL A 13 -6.93 28.12 28.24
C VAL A 13 -7.46 27.31 27.08
N GLN A 14 -6.75 27.33 25.94
CA GLN A 14 -7.06 26.52 24.76
C GLN A 14 -6.20 25.26 24.78
N SER A 15 -6.82 24.09 24.62
CA SER A 15 -6.10 22.83 24.43
C SER A 15 -6.37 22.32 23.01
N ALA A 16 -5.34 22.30 22.16
CA ALA A 16 -5.39 21.71 20.83
C ALA A 16 -4.74 20.32 20.87
N VAL A 17 -5.50 19.27 20.55
CA VAL A 17 -4.88 18.00 20.15
C VAL A 17 -4.68 18.09 18.63
N LEU A 18 -3.45 18.34 18.20
CA LEU A 18 -3.08 18.30 16.78
C LEU A 18 -2.96 16.83 16.37
N PHE A 19 -3.96 16.32 15.64
CA PHE A 19 -3.74 15.11 14.87
C PHE A 19 -2.85 15.49 13.69
N VAL A 20 -1.54 15.27 13.83
CA VAL A 20 -0.64 15.28 12.66
C VAL A 20 -1.07 14.10 11.81
N ASN A 21 -1.90 14.36 10.79
CA ASN A 21 -2.31 13.32 9.86
C ASN A 21 -1.12 13.02 8.95
N VAL A 22 -0.40 11.93 9.24
CA VAL A 22 0.72 11.47 8.42
C VAL A 22 0.15 10.56 7.35
N ALA A 23 0.31 10.91 6.08
CA ALA A 23 -0.02 10.01 4.98
C ALA A 23 0.70 8.65 5.16
N PRO A 24 0.14 7.52 4.68
CA PRO A 24 0.88 6.26 4.66
C PRO A 24 2.21 6.47 3.91
N ALA A 25 3.31 6.43 4.64
CA ALA A 25 4.58 6.99 4.23
C ALA A 25 5.36 6.05 3.30
N VAL A 26 5.28 4.75 3.54
CA VAL A 26 6.10 3.76 2.82
C VAL A 26 5.31 2.47 2.65
N VAL A 27 5.25 1.98 1.41
CA VAL A 27 4.87 0.61 1.09
C VAL A 27 6.15 -0.13 0.73
N ASN A 28 6.66 -0.96 1.65
CA ASN A 28 7.78 -1.84 1.34
C ASN A 28 7.24 -3.05 0.58
N LEU A 29 7.87 -3.34 -0.55
CA LEU A 29 7.48 -4.39 -1.48
C LEU A 29 8.59 -5.43 -1.52
N THR A 30 8.31 -6.65 -1.06
CA THR A 30 9.22 -7.77 -1.30
C THR A 30 8.59 -8.70 -2.31
N VAL A 31 9.34 -9.00 -3.36
CA VAL A 31 8.97 -9.98 -4.37
C VAL A 31 9.83 -11.21 -4.13
N THR A 32 9.21 -12.36 -3.88
CA THR A 32 9.93 -13.64 -3.81
C THR A 32 9.69 -14.38 -5.12
N PRO A 33 10.68 -14.47 -6.03
CA PRO A 33 10.55 -15.26 -7.23
C PRO A 33 10.36 -16.74 -6.87
N PRO A 34 9.59 -17.52 -7.65
CA PRO A 34 9.71 -18.97 -7.61
C PRO A 34 11.08 -19.36 -8.17
N THR A 35 11.71 -20.38 -7.60
CA THR A 35 13.09 -20.79 -7.90
C THR A 35 13.27 -21.48 -9.26
N ARG A 36 12.20 -21.71 -10.03
CA ARG A 36 12.28 -22.37 -11.34
C ARG A 36 11.06 -22.08 -12.21
N PHE A 37 11.28 -21.61 -13.44
CA PHE A 37 10.30 -21.71 -14.52
C PHE A 37 10.10 -23.19 -14.86
N VAL A 38 8.84 -23.65 -14.96
CA VAL A 38 8.54 -24.98 -15.50
C VAL A 38 7.79 -24.70 -16.79
N GLU A 39 8.42 -24.99 -17.93
CA GLU A 39 7.72 -24.99 -19.21
C GLU A 39 6.50 -25.92 -19.07
N ASP A 40 5.29 -25.41 -19.34
CA ASP A 40 3.97 -26.04 -19.07
C ASP A 40 3.34 -25.76 -17.67
N SER A 41 3.90 -24.88 -16.85
CA SER A 41 3.16 -24.30 -15.72
C SER A 41 2.20 -23.20 -16.20
N THR A 42 1.12 -22.96 -15.46
CA THR A 42 0.16 -21.87 -15.69
C THR A 42 0.75 -20.46 -15.46
N GLY A 43 2.07 -20.30 -15.59
CA GLY A 43 2.82 -19.08 -15.32
C GLY A 43 3.81 -19.21 -14.14
N ILE A 44 4.56 -18.13 -13.92
CA ILE A 44 5.47 -17.92 -12.79
C ILE A 44 4.69 -17.24 -11.67
N SER A 45 4.45 -17.97 -10.57
CA SER A 45 3.72 -17.47 -9.41
C SER A 45 4.61 -16.61 -8.52
N VAL A 46 4.20 -15.39 -8.27
CA VAL A 46 4.95 -14.36 -7.56
C VAL A 46 4.12 -13.86 -6.39
N ASN A 47 4.72 -13.88 -5.18
CA ASN A 47 4.08 -13.33 -3.99
C ASN A 47 4.49 -11.88 -3.77
N PHE A 48 3.49 -11.01 -3.63
CA PHE A 48 3.67 -9.60 -3.35
C PHE A 48 3.29 -9.30 -1.90
N THR A 49 4.10 -8.49 -1.23
CA THR A 49 3.81 -8.00 0.11
C THR A 49 3.79 -6.49 0.12
N ALA A 50 2.86 -5.88 0.84
CA ALA A 50 2.81 -4.44 1.03
C ALA A 50 2.83 -4.11 2.52
N SER A 51 3.97 -3.63 3.02
CA SER A 51 4.09 -3.17 4.41
C SER A 51 3.90 -1.66 4.47
N VAL A 52 2.85 -1.21 5.15
CA VAL A 52 2.47 0.21 5.29
C VAL A 52 2.98 0.75 6.61
N THR A 53 3.61 1.93 6.60
CA THR A 53 3.96 2.69 7.82
C THR A 53 3.26 4.05 7.84
N GLY A 54 2.76 4.47 9.00
CA GLY A 54 1.95 5.70 9.11
C GLY A 54 0.53 5.52 8.55
N GLY A 55 -0.21 6.62 8.38
CA GLY A 55 -1.62 6.58 7.99
C GLY A 55 -2.58 6.19 9.11
N THR A 56 -3.87 6.16 8.80
CA THR A 56 -4.92 5.74 9.74
C THR A 56 -5.60 4.44 9.26
N PRO A 57 -5.46 3.32 9.99
CA PRO A 57 -6.15 2.08 9.62
C PRO A 57 -7.68 2.21 9.78
N PRO A 58 -8.49 1.37 9.10
CA PRO A 58 -8.09 0.30 8.18
C PRO A 58 -7.54 0.81 6.84
N TYR A 59 -6.75 -0.04 6.17
CA TYR A 59 -6.21 0.22 4.84
C TYR A 59 -6.94 -0.60 3.77
N THR A 60 -7.04 -0.02 2.57
CA THR A 60 -7.47 -0.69 1.35
C THR A 60 -6.33 -0.69 0.34
N TYR A 61 -6.27 -1.74 -0.48
CA TYR A 61 -5.18 -1.98 -1.43
C TYR A 61 -5.75 -2.10 -2.82
N ARG A 62 -5.00 -1.62 -3.81
CA ARG A 62 -5.26 -1.85 -5.23
C ARG A 62 -3.95 -2.14 -5.92
N TRP A 63 -3.80 -3.37 -6.41
CA TRP A 63 -2.65 -3.82 -7.16
C TRP A 63 -2.94 -3.81 -8.66
N ASP A 64 -1.94 -3.42 -9.43
CA ASP A 64 -1.86 -3.60 -10.87
C ASP A 64 -0.55 -4.31 -11.18
N PHE A 65 -0.61 -5.49 -11.78
CA PHE A 65 0.57 -6.31 -12.06
C PHE A 65 1.24 -5.95 -13.40
N GLY A 66 0.70 -5.01 -14.16
CA GLY A 66 1.28 -4.56 -15.43
C GLY A 66 1.10 -5.52 -16.61
N ASP A 67 0.43 -6.66 -16.40
CA ASP A 67 0.02 -7.62 -17.42
C ASP A 67 -1.52 -7.65 -17.64
N GLY A 68 -2.23 -6.72 -17.00
CA GLY A 68 -3.69 -6.65 -16.96
C GLY A 68 -4.33 -7.33 -15.75
N GLY A 69 -3.56 -8.07 -14.94
CA GLY A 69 -4.01 -8.61 -13.66
C GLY A 69 -4.09 -7.54 -12.56
N GLN A 70 -5.08 -7.67 -11.67
CA GLN A 70 -5.29 -6.76 -10.54
C GLN A 70 -5.70 -7.54 -9.28
N SER A 71 -5.50 -6.93 -8.11
CA SER A 71 -5.95 -7.50 -6.82
C SER A 71 -6.23 -6.43 -5.78
N ASP A 72 -7.16 -6.70 -4.87
CA ASP A 72 -7.45 -5.83 -3.72
C ASP A 72 -6.95 -6.44 -2.39
N ALA A 73 -6.26 -7.59 -2.45
CA ALA A 73 -5.69 -8.23 -1.26
C ALA A 73 -4.45 -7.46 -0.76
N PRO A 74 -4.19 -7.44 0.56
CA PRO A 74 -3.00 -6.77 1.11
C PRO A 74 -1.68 -7.42 0.68
N ASN A 75 -1.67 -8.75 0.55
CA ASN A 75 -0.51 -9.52 0.10
C ASN A 75 -0.98 -10.55 -0.95
N PRO A 76 -1.10 -10.16 -2.23
CA PRO A 76 -1.59 -11.06 -3.27
C PRO A 76 -0.49 -11.95 -3.83
N THR A 77 -0.92 -13.09 -4.35
CA THR A 77 -0.11 -13.92 -5.25
C THR A 77 -0.64 -13.75 -6.67
N HIS A 78 0.25 -13.53 -7.64
CA HIS A 78 -0.10 -13.39 -9.05
C HIS A 78 0.80 -14.25 -9.93
N ALA A 79 0.24 -14.83 -10.99
CA ALA A 79 0.97 -15.70 -11.91
C ALA A 79 1.16 -15.01 -13.27
N TYR A 80 2.42 -14.82 -13.68
CA TYR A 80 2.76 -14.26 -14.99
C TYR A 80 2.88 -15.36 -16.04
N ALA A 81 2.08 -15.27 -17.10
CA ALA A 81 2.06 -16.27 -18.18
C ALA A 81 3.25 -16.16 -19.13
N THR A 82 3.91 -15.00 -19.20
CA THR A 82 5.04 -14.74 -20.08
C THR A 82 6.22 -14.20 -19.29
N THR A 83 7.42 -14.37 -19.85
CA THR A 83 8.63 -13.77 -19.31
C THR A 83 8.76 -12.36 -19.85
N GLY A 84 9.35 -11.45 -19.08
CA GLY A 84 9.41 -10.04 -19.46
C GLY A 84 9.48 -9.09 -18.28
N ALA A 85 9.61 -7.81 -18.59
CA ALA A 85 9.56 -6.74 -17.61
C ALA A 85 8.12 -6.24 -17.44
N TYR A 86 7.63 -6.23 -16.20
CA TYR A 86 6.31 -5.77 -15.82
C TYR A 86 6.42 -4.58 -14.89
N ARG A 87 5.54 -3.59 -15.12
CA ARG A 87 5.46 -2.41 -14.27
C ARG A 87 4.35 -2.62 -13.24
N VAL A 88 4.73 -3.14 -12.07
CA VAL A 88 3.80 -3.44 -10.99
C VAL A 88 3.58 -2.20 -10.14
N SER A 89 2.34 -1.94 -9.74
CA SER A 89 1.98 -0.86 -8.83
C SER A 89 1.01 -1.30 -7.74
N VAL A 90 1.11 -0.63 -6.60
CA VAL A 90 0.15 -0.75 -5.51
C VAL A 90 -0.26 0.63 -5.04
N THR A 91 -1.57 0.84 -4.93
CA THR A 91 -2.16 1.99 -4.27
C THR A 91 -2.73 1.54 -2.93
N VAL A 92 -2.30 2.18 -1.85
CA VAL A 92 -2.84 1.98 -0.51
C VAL A 92 -3.61 3.21 -0.11
N THR A 93 -4.86 3.05 0.32
CA THR A 93 -5.72 4.12 0.83
C THR A 93 -6.09 3.87 2.27
N ASP A 94 -5.95 4.88 3.11
CA ASP A 94 -6.25 4.83 4.54
C ASP A 94 -7.71 5.23 4.86
N ALA A 95 -8.11 5.10 6.12
CA ALA A 95 -9.48 5.40 6.56
C ALA A 95 -9.86 6.89 6.44
N GLN A 96 -8.88 7.79 6.27
CA GLN A 96 -9.09 9.21 6.03
C GLN A 96 -9.08 9.55 4.53
N GLY A 97 -9.05 8.53 3.66
CA GLY A 97 -9.04 8.70 2.21
C GLY A 97 -7.70 9.19 1.67
N GLN A 98 -6.62 9.14 2.46
CA GLN A 98 -5.28 9.45 1.97
C GLN A 98 -4.71 8.24 1.23
N SER A 99 -4.21 8.45 0.03
CA SER A 99 -3.66 7.39 -0.81
C SER A 99 -2.18 7.60 -1.12
N VAL A 100 -1.43 6.50 -1.15
CA VAL A 100 -0.07 6.47 -1.67
C VAL A 100 0.04 5.39 -2.75
N THR A 101 0.69 5.71 -3.86
CA THR A 101 1.00 4.74 -4.90
C THR A 101 2.50 4.49 -4.95
N ARG A 102 2.88 3.21 -5.02
CA ARG A 102 4.25 2.79 -5.31
C ARG A 102 4.26 1.95 -6.58
N THR A 103 5.30 2.14 -7.39
CA THR A 103 5.47 1.45 -8.67
C THR A 103 6.89 0.94 -8.75
N PHE A 104 7.07 -0.26 -9.29
CA PHE A 104 8.37 -0.88 -9.48
C PHE A 104 8.38 -1.68 -10.78
N GLU A 105 9.57 -1.81 -11.35
CA GLU A 105 9.81 -2.70 -12.47
C GLU A 105 10.21 -4.07 -11.92
N PHE A 106 9.51 -5.10 -12.37
CA PHE A 106 9.76 -6.48 -12.01
C PHE A 106 10.04 -7.27 -13.28
N VAL A 107 11.17 -7.99 -13.31
CA VAL A 107 11.53 -8.82 -14.45
C VAL A 107 11.26 -10.27 -14.10
N VAL A 108 10.36 -10.89 -14.87
CA VAL A 108 10.15 -12.34 -14.89
C VAL A 108 11.22 -12.94 -15.81
N PRO A 109 12.21 -13.66 -15.26
CA PRO A 109 13.28 -14.25 -16.07
C PRO A 109 12.77 -15.42 -16.92
N LEU A 110 13.52 -15.69 -17.99
CA LEU A 110 13.44 -16.94 -18.76
C LEU A 110 13.87 -18.15 -17.92
#